data_AF-A0A0A7KH57-F1
#
_entry.id   AF-A0A0A7KH57-F1
#
_cell.length_a   1.000
_cell.length_b   1.000
_cell.length_c   1.000
_cell.angle_alpha   90.00
_cell.angle_beta   90.00
_cell.angle_gamma   90.00
#
_symmetry.space_group_name_H-M   'P 1'
#
loop_
_entity.id
_entity.type
_entity.pdbx_description
1 polymer ?
#
loop_
_entity_poly.entity_id
_entity_poly.type
_entity_poly.pdbx_seq_one_letter_code
_entity_poly.pdbx_strand_id
1 'polypeptide(L)'
;MTTPTLSNNFAAALNTACEWHAGQYRKVPEGETPTIPYISHLLGVASIALEFGANEAEAIAALLHDALEDGPQYAGKDAAELRATIEEQFGAEVAHLVDGATDAMPKAGEEKEPWQKRKTKYLAKLPQEPASSLLISASDKLHNARTILTDVLTLPAEERGGYFTRFKQGQAGTLQYYRLLADAYRAVRREDVRQRPRLQVLFAELSRTVGALEGACGLTADEVRDYPPLRGAAGLAQD
;
A
#
# COMPACT_ATOMS: atom_id res chain seq x y z
N MET A 1 -1.31 2.50 27.50
CA MET A 1 -1.03 1.74 26.26
C MET A 1 -0.14 0.59 26.65
N THR A 2 -0.58 -0.65 26.46
CA THR A 2 0.27 -1.83 26.62
C THR A 2 1.36 -1.79 25.55
N THR A 3 2.62 -2.00 25.95
CA THR A 3 3.72 -2.15 25.00
C THR A 3 3.39 -3.31 24.07
N PRO A 4 3.39 -3.12 22.73
CA PRO A 4 3.19 -4.24 21.83
C PRO A 4 4.34 -5.24 22.04
N THR A 5 4.01 -6.43 22.52
CA THR A 5 4.96 -7.55 22.58
C THR A 5 4.81 -8.32 21.29
N LEU A 6 5.85 -8.32 20.47
CA LEU A 6 5.94 -9.22 19.33
C LEU A 6 6.33 -10.59 19.86
N SER A 7 5.40 -11.54 19.77
CA SER A 7 5.60 -12.92 20.17
C SER A 7 6.26 -13.73 19.06
N ASN A 8 6.36 -15.04 19.26
CA ASN A 8 6.80 -15.96 18.22
C ASN A 8 5.87 -15.97 17.00
N ASN A 9 4.62 -15.50 17.12
CA ASN A 9 3.71 -15.38 15.99
C ASN A 9 4.24 -14.38 14.96
N PHE A 10 4.78 -13.24 15.39
CA PHE A 10 5.40 -12.29 14.47
C PHE A 10 6.64 -12.88 13.77
N ALA A 11 7.46 -13.64 14.50
CA ALA A 11 8.61 -14.32 13.91
C ALA A 11 8.20 -15.40 12.89
N ALA A 12 7.14 -16.15 13.18
CA ALA A 12 6.56 -17.12 12.25
C ALA A 12 6.01 -16.43 10.99
N ALA A 13 5.27 -15.33 11.14
CA ALA A 13 4.77 -14.54 10.02
C ALA A 13 5.91 -13.99 9.13
N LEU A 14 7.03 -13.59 9.72
CA LEU A 14 8.21 -13.17 8.97
C LEU A 14 8.79 -14.31 8.13
N ASN A 15 8.89 -15.51 8.68
CA ASN A 15 9.34 -16.67 7.91
C ASN A 15 8.36 -16.97 6.77
N THR A 16 7.04 -16.94 7.04
CA THR A 16 6.00 -17.09 6.01
C THR A 16 6.15 -16.06 4.89
N ALA A 17 6.36 -14.78 5.22
CA ALA A 17 6.57 -13.73 4.23
C ALA A 17 7.83 -13.96 3.39
N CYS A 18 8.93 -14.39 4.01
CA CYS A 18 10.17 -14.76 3.31
C CYS A 18 9.95 -15.92 2.33
N GLU A 19 9.20 -16.94 2.74
CA GLU A 19 8.92 -18.12 1.91
C GLU A 19 7.97 -17.79 0.76
N TRP A 20 6.87 -17.10 1.02
CA TRP A 20 5.83 -16.81 0.01
C TRP A 20 6.19 -15.69 -0.94
N HIS A 21 7.28 -14.98 -0.70
CA HIS A 21 7.84 -13.98 -1.61
C HIS A 21 9.30 -14.31 -1.97
N ALA A 22 9.71 -15.57 -1.80
CA ALA A 22 11.04 -16.04 -2.15
C ALA A 22 11.30 -15.85 -3.65
N GLY A 23 12.38 -15.12 -3.98
CA GLY A 23 12.71 -14.80 -5.36
C GLY A 23 11.85 -13.68 -5.99
N GLN A 24 10.95 -13.05 -5.24
CA GLN A 24 10.30 -11.82 -5.68
C GLN A 24 11.22 -10.61 -5.46
N TYR A 25 11.22 -9.70 -6.43
CA TYR A 25 11.97 -8.45 -6.36
C TYR A 25 11.07 -7.23 -6.63
N ARG A 26 11.51 -6.06 -6.20
CA ARG A 26 10.85 -4.78 -6.51
C ARG A 26 10.90 -4.50 -8.01
N LYS A 27 9.84 -3.85 -8.52
CA LYS A 27 9.71 -3.48 -9.94
C LYS A 27 10.74 -2.43 -10.33
N VAL A 28 11.44 -2.68 -11.43
CA VAL A 28 12.38 -1.77 -12.09
C VAL A 28 11.88 -1.46 -13.51
N PRO A 29 12.46 -0.46 -14.21
CA PRO A 29 12.17 -0.21 -15.61
C PRO A 29 12.46 -1.42 -16.49
N GLU A 30 11.80 -1.46 -17.65
CA GLU A 30 12.03 -2.50 -18.63
C GLU A 30 13.50 -2.50 -19.10
N GLY A 31 14.13 -3.67 -19.12
CA GLY A 31 15.54 -3.84 -19.48
C GLY A 31 16.53 -3.74 -18.31
N GLU A 32 16.09 -3.37 -17.10
CA GLU A 32 16.93 -3.37 -15.91
C GLU A 32 16.82 -4.67 -15.11
N THR A 33 17.91 -5.05 -14.43
CA THR A 33 17.91 -6.19 -13.52
C THR A 33 17.42 -5.75 -12.14
N PRO A 34 16.35 -6.33 -11.59
CA PRO A 34 15.88 -5.99 -10.25
C PRO A 34 16.85 -6.53 -9.19
N THR A 35 17.25 -5.67 -8.25
CA THR A 35 18.26 -6.00 -7.22
C THR A 35 17.73 -5.94 -5.79
N ILE A 36 16.54 -5.38 -5.58
CA ILE A 36 15.96 -5.18 -4.25
C ILE A 36 14.95 -6.30 -3.97
N PRO A 37 15.22 -7.22 -3.02
CA PRO A 37 14.29 -8.27 -2.66
C PRO A 37 12.97 -7.70 -2.12
N TYR A 38 11.84 -8.32 -2.47
CA TYR A 38 10.52 -7.81 -2.10
C TYR A 38 10.28 -7.79 -0.59
N ILE A 39 10.90 -8.70 0.15
CA ILE A 39 10.83 -8.74 1.62
C ILE A 39 11.23 -7.39 2.28
N SER A 40 12.09 -6.59 1.63
CA SER A 40 12.43 -5.24 2.11
C SER A 40 11.19 -4.34 2.24
N HIS A 41 10.24 -4.45 1.31
CA HIS A 41 8.98 -3.72 1.36
C HIS A 41 8.10 -4.22 2.50
N LEU A 42 7.91 -5.53 2.63
CA LEU A 42 7.06 -6.11 3.67
C LEU A 42 7.57 -5.76 5.07
N LEU A 43 8.89 -5.83 5.28
CA LEU A 43 9.55 -5.36 6.50
C LEU A 43 9.36 -3.85 6.73
N GLY A 44 9.50 -3.04 5.67
CA GLY A 44 9.31 -1.60 5.75
C GLY A 44 7.87 -1.20 6.11
N VAL A 45 6.87 -1.90 5.55
CA VAL A 45 5.45 -1.67 5.86
C VAL A 45 5.14 -2.07 7.30
N ALA A 46 5.63 -3.24 7.76
CA ALA A 46 5.47 -3.67 9.15
C ALA A 46 6.14 -2.70 10.13
N SER A 47 7.35 -2.21 9.80
CA SER A 47 8.06 -1.20 10.60
C SER A 47 7.26 0.08 10.73
N ILE A 48 6.74 0.62 9.63
CA ILE A 48 5.90 1.83 9.65
C ILE A 48 4.65 1.56 10.51
N ALA A 49 3.94 0.46 10.28
CA ALA A 49 2.74 0.14 11.05
C ALA A 49 3.02 0.12 12.58
N LEU A 50 4.11 -0.53 13.00
CA LEU A 50 4.56 -0.56 14.40
C LEU A 50 4.87 0.83 14.96
N GLU A 51 5.62 1.65 14.21
CA GLU A 51 5.92 3.03 14.59
C GLU A 51 4.63 3.87 14.74
N PHE A 52 3.60 3.58 13.97
CA PHE A 52 2.31 4.26 14.01
C PHE A 52 1.26 3.60 14.92
N GLY A 53 1.69 2.66 15.76
CA GLY A 53 0.86 2.11 16.85
C GLY A 53 0.06 0.87 16.45
N ALA A 54 0.61 0.03 15.58
CA ALA A 54 0.10 -1.32 15.35
C ALA A 54 0.23 -2.17 16.62
N ASN A 55 -0.78 -2.99 16.88
CA ASN A 55 -0.66 -4.16 17.74
C ASN A 55 0.01 -5.33 16.97
N GLU A 56 0.18 -6.48 17.61
CA GLU A 56 0.83 -7.63 16.96
C GLU A 56 0.05 -8.14 15.74
N ALA A 57 -1.29 -8.28 15.83
CA ALA A 57 -2.10 -8.76 14.72
C ALA A 57 -2.00 -7.85 13.49
N GLU A 58 -2.01 -6.53 13.69
CA GLU A 58 -1.85 -5.54 12.64
C GLU A 58 -0.44 -5.52 12.07
N ALA A 59 0.59 -5.75 12.90
CA ALA A 59 1.97 -5.86 12.44
C ALA A 59 2.18 -7.12 11.59
N ILE A 60 1.57 -8.24 11.98
CA ILE A 60 1.54 -9.47 11.18
C ILE A 60 0.79 -9.23 9.86
N ALA A 61 -0.40 -8.62 9.91
CA ALA A 61 -1.17 -8.33 8.71
C ALA A 61 -0.45 -7.35 7.77
N ALA A 62 0.27 -6.36 8.31
CA ALA A 62 1.13 -5.47 7.53
C ALA A 62 2.28 -6.22 6.85
N LEU A 63 2.86 -7.21 7.51
CA LEU A 63 3.91 -8.06 6.95
C LEU A 63 3.40 -8.99 5.85
N LEU A 64 2.14 -9.43 5.96
CA LEU A 64 1.48 -10.37 5.04
C LEU A 64 0.52 -9.70 4.05
N HIS A 65 0.49 -8.37 3.97
CA HIS A 65 -0.58 -7.65 3.26
C HIS A 65 -0.68 -7.99 1.76
N ASP A 66 0.45 -8.32 1.12
CA ASP A 66 0.53 -8.71 -0.28
C ASP A 66 0.49 -10.24 -0.48
N ALA A 67 0.41 -11.03 0.59
CA ALA A 67 0.52 -12.48 0.53
C ALA A 67 -0.56 -13.12 -0.36
N LEU A 68 -1.79 -12.60 -0.33
CA LEU A 68 -2.87 -13.15 -1.13
C LEU A 68 -2.85 -12.66 -2.58
N GLU A 69 -2.30 -11.46 -2.84
CA GLU A 69 -2.21 -10.88 -4.18
C GLU A 69 -1.02 -11.45 -4.98
N ASP A 70 0.16 -11.44 -4.37
CA ASP A 70 1.42 -11.79 -5.02
C ASP A 70 1.97 -13.14 -4.57
N GLY A 71 1.57 -13.67 -3.41
CA GLY A 71 2.06 -14.95 -2.91
C GLY A 71 1.72 -16.16 -3.80
N PRO A 72 0.54 -16.27 -4.45
CA PRO A 72 0.19 -17.48 -5.20
C PRO A 72 1.18 -17.89 -6.30
N GLN A 73 1.83 -16.92 -6.95
CA GLN A 73 2.84 -17.15 -8.00
C GLN A 73 4.19 -17.65 -7.46
N TYR A 74 4.47 -17.48 -6.16
CA TYR A 74 5.75 -17.85 -5.55
C TYR A 74 5.62 -19.04 -4.59
N ALA A 75 4.48 -19.14 -3.89
CA ALA A 75 4.23 -20.16 -2.89
C ALA A 75 3.73 -21.50 -3.47
N GLY A 76 3.32 -21.53 -4.75
CA GLY A 76 2.77 -22.73 -5.38
C GLY A 76 1.42 -23.17 -4.80
N LYS A 77 0.67 -22.23 -4.23
CA LYS A 77 -0.65 -22.39 -3.61
C LYS A 77 -1.60 -21.33 -4.14
N ASP A 78 -2.89 -21.60 -4.18
CA ASP A 78 -3.86 -20.55 -4.51
C ASP A 78 -4.10 -19.58 -3.34
N ALA A 79 -4.75 -18.44 -3.61
CA ALA A 79 -5.01 -17.42 -2.58
C ALA A 79 -5.91 -17.94 -1.44
N ALA A 80 -6.79 -18.92 -1.69
CA ALA A 80 -7.66 -19.48 -0.66
C ALA A 80 -6.87 -20.39 0.29
N GLU A 81 -5.94 -21.18 -0.22
CA GLU A 81 -5.01 -22.00 0.58
C GLU A 81 -4.08 -21.14 1.43
N LEU A 82 -3.56 -20.04 0.86
CA LEU A 82 -2.74 -19.08 1.60
C LEU A 82 -3.55 -18.42 2.71
N ARG A 83 -4.76 -17.94 2.40
CA ARG A 83 -5.67 -17.34 3.39
C ARG A 83 -6.01 -18.30 4.51
N ALA A 84 -6.33 -19.56 4.20
CA ALA A 84 -6.60 -20.60 5.20
C ALA A 84 -5.38 -20.83 6.11
N THR A 85 -4.18 -20.82 5.54
CA THR A 85 -2.92 -20.94 6.31
C THR A 85 -2.73 -19.74 7.26
N ILE A 86 -3.02 -18.52 6.80
CA ILE A 86 -2.96 -17.31 7.65
C ILE A 86 -3.94 -17.42 8.82
N GLU A 87 -5.17 -17.83 8.55
CA GLU A 87 -6.21 -17.97 9.58
C GLU A 87 -5.86 -19.04 10.61
N GLU A 88 -5.34 -20.19 10.17
CA GLU A 88 -4.92 -21.30 11.03
C GLU A 88 -3.74 -20.90 11.94
N GLN A 89 -2.72 -20.23 11.39
CA GLN A 89 -1.49 -19.92 12.13
C GLN A 89 -1.57 -18.63 12.97
N PHE A 90 -2.25 -17.61 12.46
CA PHE A 90 -2.24 -16.26 13.05
C PHE A 90 -3.62 -15.78 13.52
N GLY A 91 -4.67 -16.56 13.24
CA GLY A 91 -6.03 -16.30 13.69
C GLY A 91 -6.87 -15.48 12.70
N ALA A 92 -8.18 -15.49 12.94
CA ALA A 92 -9.18 -14.87 12.06
C ALA A 92 -9.03 -13.34 11.94
N GLU A 93 -8.56 -12.65 12.98
CA GLU A 93 -8.32 -11.20 12.93
C GLU A 93 -7.26 -10.85 11.88
N VAL A 94 -6.13 -11.57 11.87
CA VAL A 94 -5.06 -11.35 10.89
C VAL A 94 -5.55 -11.66 9.48
N ALA A 95 -6.23 -12.79 9.28
CA ALA A 95 -6.78 -13.16 7.98
C ALA A 95 -7.74 -12.08 7.44
N HIS A 96 -8.61 -11.56 8.30
CA HIS A 96 -9.54 -10.49 7.92
C HIS A 96 -8.84 -9.18 7.55
N LEU A 97 -7.77 -8.81 8.26
CA LEU A 97 -6.98 -7.61 7.94
C LEU A 97 -6.22 -7.77 6.61
N VAL A 98 -5.68 -8.96 6.33
CA VAL A 98 -5.01 -9.28 5.06
C VAL A 98 -6.00 -9.28 3.89
N ASP A 99 -7.21 -9.83 4.09
CA ASP A 99 -8.30 -9.74 3.10
C ASP A 99 -8.61 -8.27 2.75
N GLY A 100 -8.66 -7.39 3.76
CA GLY A 100 -8.93 -5.97 3.56
C GLY A 100 -7.82 -5.21 2.83
N ALA A 101 -6.58 -5.70 2.90
CA ALA A 101 -5.42 -5.12 2.22
C ALA A 101 -5.24 -5.61 0.78
N THR A 102 -5.83 -6.75 0.42
CA THR A 102 -5.72 -7.38 -0.90
C THR A 102 -6.60 -6.64 -1.93
N ASP A 103 -6.03 -6.20 -3.06
CA ASP A 103 -6.83 -5.62 -4.15
C ASP A 103 -7.71 -6.72 -4.78
N ALA A 104 -8.88 -6.36 -5.30
CA ALA A 104 -9.86 -7.35 -5.75
C ALA A 104 -9.25 -8.34 -6.76
N MET A 105 -9.13 -9.60 -6.34
CA MET A 105 -8.69 -10.68 -7.20
C MET A 105 -9.86 -11.08 -8.11
N PRO A 106 -9.65 -11.12 -9.43
CA PRO A 106 -10.66 -11.62 -10.35
C PRO A 106 -10.91 -13.10 -10.04
N LYS A 107 -12.15 -13.56 -10.18
CA LYS A 107 -12.42 -14.99 -10.13
C LYS A 107 -11.73 -15.69 -11.30
N ALA A 108 -11.45 -16.98 -11.13
CA ALA A 108 -10.88 -17.80 -12.20
C ALA A 108 -11.74 -17.69 -13.47
N GLY A 109 -11.16 -17.16 -14.55
CA GLY A 109 -11.83 -16.95 -15.84
C GLY A 109 -12.45 -15.56 -16.05
N GLU A 110 -12.37 -14.64 -15.09
CA GLU A 110 -12.85 -13.25 -15.24
C GLU A 110 -11.69 -12.28 -15.52
N GLU A 111 -11.95 -11.26 -16.34
CA GLU A 111 -11.01 -10.15 -16.53
C GLU A 111 -11.00 -9.23 -15.31
N LYS A 112 -9.81 -8.73 -14.93
CA LYS A 112 -9.71 -7.69 -13.89
C LYS A 112 -10.50 -6.46 -14.32
N GLU A 113 -11.35 -5.93 -13.43
CA GLU A 113 -12.04 -4.66 -13.68
C GLU A 113 -11.03 -3.56 -14.07
N PRO A 114 -11.45 -2.60 -14.95
CA PRO A 114 -10.60 -1.51 -15.39
C PRO A 114 -9.95 -0.78 -14.21
N TRP A 115 -8.67 -0.42 -14.36
CA TRP A 115 -7.88 0.21 -13.29
C TRP A 115 -8.57 1.43 -12.67
N GLN A 116 -9.12 2.32 -13.51
CA GLN A 116 -9.83 3.51 -13.05
C GLN A 116 -11.01 3.16 -12.14
N LYS A 117 -11.80 2.14 -12.49
CA LYS A 117 -12.95 1.70 -11.71
C LYS A 117 -12.52 1.11 -10.36
N ARG A 118 -11.50 0.24 -10.35
CA ARG A 118 -10.98 -0.36 -9.10
C ARG A 118 -10.42 0.70 -8.16
N LYS A 119 -9.60 1.63 -8.68
CA LYS A 119 -9.00 2.69 -7.86
C LYS A 119 -10.02 3.72 -7.38
N THR A 120 -11.04 4.06 -8.18
CA THR A 120 -12.14 4.94 -7.74
C THR A 120 -12.95 4.30 -6.61
N LYS A 121 -13.34 3.02 -6.73
CA LYS A 121 -14.02 2.28 -5.66
C LYS A 121 -13.18 2.23 -4.38
N TYR A 122 -11.88 1.97 -4.54
CA TYR A 122 -10.94 1.92 -3.43
C TYR A 122 -10.83 3.27 -2.71
N LEU A 123 -10.71 4.38 -3.45
CA LEU A 123 -10.68 5.73 -2.86
C LEU A 123 -11.97 6.05 -2.10
N ALA A 124 -13.13 5.70 -2.66
CA ALA A 124 -14.44 5.99 -2.08
C ALA A 124 -14.70 5.24 -0.75
N LYS A 125 -14.12 4.05 -0.56
CA LYS A 125 -14.31 3.28 0.67
C LYS A 125 -13.41 3.73 1.83
N LEU A 126 -12.25 4.34 1.55
CA LEU A 126 -11.25 4.66 2.59
C LEU A 126 -11.83 5.44 3.79
N PRO A 127 -12.66 6.49 3.62
CA PRO A 127 -13.20 7.22 4.77
C PRO A 127 -14.05 6.37 5.74
N GLN A 128 -14.53 5.21 5.28
CA GLN A 128 -15.40 4.30 6.03
C GLN A 128 -14.66 3.04 6.54
N GLU A 129 -13.39 2.86 6.16
CA GLU A 129 -12.62 1.68 6.55
C GLU A 129 -12.25 1.72 8.04
N PRO A 130 -12.20 0.56 8.72
CA PRO A 130 -11.72 0.47 10.09
C PRO A 130 -10.30 1.03 10.26
N ALA A 131 -10.01 1.59 11.43
CA ALA A 131 -8.73 2.24 11.70
C ALA A 131 -7.52 1.29 11.54
N SER A 132 -7.69 -0.02 11.76
CA SER A 132 -6.66 -1.05 11.55
C SER A 132 -6.36 -1.26 10.07
N SER A 133 -7.39 -1.38 9.22
CA SER A 133 -7.23 -1.47 7.76
C SER A 133 -6.58 -0.20 7.19
N LEU A 134 -6.99 0.97 7.69
CA LEU A 134 -6.38 2.25 7.32
C LEU A 134 -4.91 2.34 7.72
N LEU A 135 -4.53 1.83 8.89
CA LEU A 135 -3.14 1.82 9.35
C LEU A 135 -2.26 0.99 8.41
N ILE A 136 -2.66 -0.26 8.13
CA ILE A 136 -1.92 -1.16 7.25
C ILE A 136 -1.79 -0.52 5.86
N SER A 137 -2.91 -0.03 5.33
CA SER A 137 -2.91 0.50 3.99
C SER A 137 -2.14 1.79 3.84
N ALA A 138 -2.29 2.76 4.75
CA ALA A 138 -1.50 3.98 4.71
C ALA A 138 0.00 3.71 4.91
N SER A 139 0.36 2.68 5.68
CA SER A 139 1.76 2.26 5.86
C SER A 139 2.36 1.73 4.55
N ASP A 140 1.62 0.87 3.84
CA ASP A 140 1.98 0.40 2.50
C ASP A 140 2.15 1.56 1.52
N LYS A 141 1.14 2.43 1.41
CA LYS A 141 1.20 3.58 0.50
C LYS A 141 2.33 4.55 0.85
N LEU A 142 2.63 4.76 2.13
CA LEU A 142 3.77 5.58 2.55
C LEU A 142 5.10 4.94 2.15
N HIS A 143 5.28 3.64 2.39
CA HIS A 143 6.50 2.95 1.98
C HIS A 143 6.71 3.07 0.47
N ASN A 144 5.67 2.78 -0.32
CA ASN A 144 5.76 2.86 -1.77
C ASN A 144 6.02 4.30 -2.26
N ALA A 145 5.37 5.31 -1.69
CA ALA A 145 5.62 6.71 -2.04
C ALA A 145 7.06 7.13 -1.71
N ARG A 146 7.62 6.69 -0.57
CA ARG A 146 9.03 6.92 -0.21
C ARG A 146 9.98 6.25 -1.19
N THR A 147 9.75 4.98 -1.57
CA THR A 147 10.57 4.29 -2.57
C THR A 147 10.55 5.03 -3.91
N ILE A 148 9.35 5.40 -4.40
CA ILE A 148 9.20 6.13 -5.66
C ILE A 148 9.92 7.47 -5.60
N LEU A 149 9.76 8.23 -4.51
CA LEU A 149 10.45 9.51 -4.32
C LEU A 149 11.97 9.33 -4.33
N THR A 150 12.50 8.37 -3.57
CA THR A 150 13.94 8.08 -3.53
C THR A 150 14.46 7.79 -4.92
N ASP A 151 13.84 6.87 -5.65
CA ASP A 151 14.30 6.49 -6.99
C ASP A 151 14.15 7.64 -8.01
N VAL A 152 13.10 8.46 -7.91
CA VAL A 152 12.96 9.66 -8.75
C VAL A 152 14.07 10.67 -8.46
N LEU A 153 14.49 10.80 -7.20
CA LEU A 153 15.54 11.74 -6.81
C LEU A 153 16.96 11.27 -7.18
N THR A 154 17.18 10.00 -7.50
CA THR A 154 18.46 9.53 -8.04
C THR A 154 18.68 9.93 -9.50
N LEU A 155 17.62 10.33 -10.20
CA LEU A 155 17.64 10.73 -11.60
C LEU A 155 17.82 12.26 -11.77
N PRO A 156 18.51 12.71 -12.85
CA PRO A 156 18.47 14.09 -13.32
C PRO A 156 17.02 14.57 -13.51
N ALA A 157 16.75 15.84 -13.24
CA ALA A 157 15.38 16.38 -13.20
C ALA A 157 14.62 16.16 -14.52
N GLU A 158 15.32 16.31 -15.64
CA GLU A 158 14.86 16.11 -17.01
C GLU A 158 14.51 14.64 -17.34
N GLU A 159 15.06 13.67 -16.61
CA GLU A 159 14.87 12.23 -16.83
C GLU A 159 13.80 11.62 -15.90
N ARG A 160 13.37 12.35 -14.87
CA ARG A 160 12.42 11.87 -13.84
C ARG A 160 11.10 11.36 -14.41
N GLY A 161 10.62 11.91 -15.51
CA GLY A 161 9.40 11.42 -16.16
C GLY A 161 9.55 9.98 -16.70
N GLY A 162 10.76 9.61 -17.14
CA GLY A 162 11.08 8.28 -17.64
C GLY A 162 10.95 7.19 -16.57
N TYR A 163 11.14 7.53 -15.30
CA TYR A 163 10.96 6.61 -14.15
C TYR A 163 9.62 5.88 -14.20
N PHE A 164 8.56 6.58 -14.61
CA PHE A 164 7.18 6.09 -14.53
C PHE A 164 6.78 5.14 -15.66
N THR A 165 7.65 4.90 -16.64
CA THR A 165 7.42 3.91 -17.73
C THR A 165 7.22 2.49 -17.19
N ARG A 166 7.75 2.19 -15.99
CA ARG A 166 7.54 0.93 -15.26
C ARG A 166 6.09 0.73 -14.78
N PHE A 167 5.27 1.78 -14.75
CA PHE A 167 3.86 1.71 -14.36
C PHE A 167 2.96 1.79 -15.59
N LYS A 168 1.96 0.89 -15.67
CA LYS A 168 1.00 0.85 -16.80
C LYS A 168 0.26 2.18 -17.02
N GLN A 169 0.13 2.98 -15.97
CA GLN A 169 -0.62 4.24 -15.94
C GLN A 169 0.27 5.47 -16.17
N GLY A 170 1.58 5.26 -16.35
CA GLY A 170 2.57 6.32 -16.51
C GLY A 170 2.61 7.27 -15.33
N GLN A 171 3.26 8.42 -15.55
CA GLN A 171 3.44 9.45 -14.52
C GLN A 171 2.11 10.03 -14.04
N ALA A 172 1.25 10.45 -14.98
CA ALA A 172 0.01 11.13 -14.66
C ALA A 172 -0.93 10.26 -13.79
N GLY A 173 -1.20 9.02 -14.20
CA GLY A 173 -2.09 8.15 -13.43
C GLY A 173 -1.49 7.72 -12.10
N THR A 174 -0.17 7.52 -12.02
CA THR A 174 0.51 7.15 -10.78
C THR A 174 0.46 8.29 -9.76
N LEU A 175 0.91 9.49 -10.16
CA LEU A 175 0.93 10.65 -9.27
C LEU A 175 -0.49 11.04 -8.83
N GLN A 176 -1.45 11.05 -9.77
CA GLN A 176 -2.84 11.35 -9.43
C GLN A 176 -3.42 10.37 -8.42
N TYR A 177 -3.14 9.07 -8.58
CA TYR A 177 -3.63 8.08 -7.62
C TYR A 177 -3.06 8.31 -6.22
N TYR A 178 -1.76 8.60 -6.08
CA TYR A 178 -1.16 8.90 -4.79
C TYR A 178 -1.68 10.20 -4.16
N ARG A 179 -1.92 11.23 -4.96
CA ARG A 179 -2.56 12.48 -4.51
C ARG A 179 -3.96 12.22 -3.97
N LEU A 180 -4.79 11.51 -4.73
CA LEU A 180 -6.15 11.19 -4.30
C LEU A 180 -6.17 10.26 -3.08
N LEU A 181 -5.22 9.34 -2.95
CA LEU A 181 -5.04 8.56 -1.73
C LEU A 181 -4.75 9.46 -0.53
N ALA A 182 -3.76 10.36 -0.66
CA ALA A 182 -3.42 11.30 0.40
C ALA A 182 -4.63 12.14 0.80
N ASP A 183 -5.39 12.68 -0.16
CA ASP A 183 -6.60 13.45 0.10
C ASP A 183 -7.67 12.61 0.82
N ALA A 184 -7.94 11.38 0.34
CA ALA A 184 -8.92 10.47 0.96
C ALA A 184 -8.55 10.08 2.39
N TYR A 185 -7.28 9.77 2.67
CA TYR A 185 -6.82 9.50 4.04
C TYR A 185 -6.96 10.74 4.95
N ARG A 186 -6.71 11.93 4.41
CA ARG A 186 -6.87 13.19 5.15
C ARG A 186 -8.33 13.57 5.39
N ALA A 187 -9.26 13.04 4.60
CA ALA A 187 -10.70 13.22 4.76
C ALA A 187 -11.33 12.29 5.82
N VAL A 188 -10.63 11.24 6.28
CA VAL A 188 -11.08 10.38 7.38
C VAL A 188 -11.38 11.25 8.62
N ARG A 189 -12.59 11.16 9.14
CA ARG A 189 -13.02 11.98 10.28
C ARG A 189 -12.18 11.67 11.51
N ARG A 190 -11.78 12.73 12.24
CA ARG A 190 -10.91 12.58 13.41
C ARG A 190 -11.54 11.75 14.50
N GLU A 191 -12.87 11.81 14.60
CA GLU A 191 -13.70 11.11 15.57
C GLU A 191 -13.65 9.59 15.36
N ASP A 192 -13.55 9.15 14.11
CA ASP A 192 -13.53 7.74 13.72
C ASP A 192 -12.18 7.07 14.07
N VAL A 193 -11.09 7.85 14.11
CA VAL A 193 -9.74 7.38 14.46
C VAL A 193 -9.19 7.95 15.77
N ARG A 194 -10.04 8.57 16.61
CA ARG A 194 -9.61 9.29 17.83
C ARG A 194 -8.80 8.44 18.82
N GLN A 195 -9.05 7.13 18.85
CA GLN A 195 -8.32 6.19 19.72
C GLN A 195 -6.91 5.86 19.21
N ARG A 196 -6.54 6.33 18.01
CA ARG A 196 -5.26 6.07 17.34
C ARG A 196 -4.61 7.38 16.91
N PRO A 197 -4.10 8.21 17.85
CA PRO A 197 -3.58 9.54 17.53
C PRO A 197 -2.43 9.53 16.51
N ARG A 198 -1.60 8.48 16.50
CA ARG A 198 -0.51 8.32 15.54
C ARG A 198 -1.01 8.11 14.10
N LEU A 199 -2.21 7.57 13.89
CA LEU A 199 -2.75 7.32 12.56
C LEU A 199 -2.98 8.63 11.77
N GLN A 200 -3.40 9.71 12.44
CA GLN A 200 -3.51 11.03 11.79
C GLN A 200 -2.14 11.60 11.37
N VAL A 201 -1.09 11.28 12.13
CA VAL A 201 0.28 11.67 11.81
C VAL A 201 0.78 10.89 10.59
N LEU A 202 0.47 9.59 10.51
CA LEU A 202 0.74 8.76 9.32
C LEU A 202 0.09 9.34 8.06
N PHE A 203 -1.19 9.72 8.12
CA PHE A 203 -1.87 10.35 6.99
C PHE A 203 -1.22 11.69 6.59
N ALA A 204 -0.81 12.49 7.57
CA ALA A 204 -0.08 13.73 7.31
C ALA A 204 1.29 13.48 6.67
N GLU A 205 1.98 12.43 7.10
CA GLU A 205 3.28 12.05 6.55
C GLU A 205 3.16 11.58 5.09
N LEU A 206 2.22 10.68 4.80
CA LEU A 206 1.92 10.28 3.43
C LEU A 206 1.64 11.51 2.55
N SER A 207 0.81 12.44 3.01
CA SER A 207 0.53 13.68 2.27
C SER A 207 1.78 14.52 2.01
N ARG A 208 2.71 14.63 2.98
CA ARG A 208 3.98 15.35 2.78
C ARG A 208 4.89 14.64 1.79
N THR A 209 5.01 13.33 1.88
CA THR A 209 5.83 12.52 0.95
C THR A 209 5.28 12.62 -0.47
N VAL A 210 3.96 12.55 -0.65
CA VAL A 210 3.33 12.72 -1.96
C VAL A 210 3.58 14.12 -2.51
N GLY A 211 3.45 15.18 -1.70
CA GLY A 211 3.79 16.54 -2.14
C GLY A 211 5.25 16.70 -2.55
N ALA A 212 6.18 16.06 -1.82
CA ALA A 212 7.59 16.05 -2.20
C ALA A 212 7.84 15.32 -3.51
N LEU A 213 7.12 14.22 -3.76
CA LEU A 213 7.18 13.47 -5.03
C LEU A 213 6.67 14.31 -6.21
N GLU A 214 5.55 14.99 -6.05
CA GLU A 214 5.02 15.90 -7.08
C GLU A 214 6.00 17.03 -7.37
N GLY A 215 6.55 17.66 -6.33
CA GLY A 215 7.56 18.71 -6.48
C GLY A 215 8.84 18.21 -7.13
N ALA A 216 9.28 16.98 -6.84
CA ALA A 216 10.41 16.36 -7.53
C ALA A 216 10.15 16.16 -9.03
N CYS A 217 8.90 16.00 -9.43
CA CYS A 217 8.47 15.93 -10.83
C CYS A 217 8.15 17.30 -11.45
N GLY A 218 8.37 18.41 -10.73
CA GLY A 218 8.07 19.77 -11.21
C GLY A 218 6.57 20.07 -11.27
N LEU A 219 5.76 19.41 -10.46
CA LEU A 219 4.30 19.51 -10.45
C LEU A 219 3.78 19.99 -9.11
N THR A 220 2.63 20.64 -9.13
CA THR A 220 1.84 21.00 -7.95
C THR A 220 0.75 19.98 -7.67
N ALA A 221 0.26 19.95 -6.42
CA ALA A 221 -0.84 19.08 -6.02
C ALA A 221 -2.12 19.33 -6.84
N ASP A 222 -2.41 20.59 -7.19
CA ASP A 222 -3.62 20.96 -7.94
C ASP A 222 -3.55 20.50 -9.40
N GLU A 223 -2.40 20.68 -10.07
CA GLU A 223 -2.18 20.14 -11.41
C GLU A 223 -2.38 18.61 -11.46
N VAL A 224 -1.88 17.91 -10.44
CA VAL A 224 -1.96 16.45 -10.34
C VAL A 224 -3.38 15.97 -10.06
N ARG A 225 -4.16 16.70 -9.24
CA ARG A 225 -5.59 16.39 -8.99
C ARG A 225 -6.39 16.41 -10.29
N ASP A 226 -6.10 17.36 -11.17
CA ASP A 226 -6.88 17.61 -12.39
C ASP A 226 -6.54 16.70 -13.57
N TYR A 227 -5.60 15.76 -13.41
CA TYR A 227 -5.22 14.84 -14.48
C TYR A 227 -6.40 14.00 -15.01
N PRO A 228 -6.44 13.67 -16.31
CA PRO A 228 -7.55 12.91 -16.90
C PRO A 228 -7.84 11.52 -16.29
N PRO A 229 -6.84 10.68 -15.90
CA PRO A 229 -7.08 9.27 -15.55
C PRO A 229 -8.09 9.02 -14.42
N LEU A 230 -8.15 9.89 -13.41
CA LEU A 230 -9.05 9.77 -12.26
C LEU A 230 -9.85 11.05 -11.97
N ARG A 231 -10.02 11.95 -12.95
CA ARG A 231 -10.66 13.27 -12.76
C ARG A 231 -12.03 13.21 -12.05
N GLY A 232 -12.82 12.15 -12.29
CA GLY A 232 -14.14 11.95 -11.64
C GLY A 232 -14.10 11.36 -10.23
N ALA A 233 -12.95 10.91 -9.74
CA ALA A 233 -12.79 10.35 -8.39
C ALA A 233 -12.47 11.43 -7.34
N ALA A 234 -12.03 12.61 -7.76
CA ALA A 234 -11.65 13.72 -6.86
C ALA A 234 -12.82 14.28 -6.03
N GLY A 235 -14.05 14.22 -6.57
CA GLY A 235 -15.25 14.69 -5.87
C GLY A 235 -15.76 13.77 -4.76
N LEU A 236 -15.26 12.53 -4.66
CA LEU A 236 -15.74 11.55 -3.68
C LEU A 236 -15.14 11.73 -2.27
N ALA A 237 -14.19 12.66 -2.11
CA ALA A 237 -13.54 12.95 -0.83
C ALA A 237 -14.07 14.23 -0.14
N GLN A 238 -15.07 14.91 -0.74
CA GLN A 238 -15.56 16.22 -0.28
C GLN A 238 -17.03 16.23 0.20
N ASP A 239 -17.75 15.10 0.09
CA ASP A 239 -19.15 14.97 0.55
C ASP A 239 -19.26 14.11 1.82
#